data_AF-A0A354SN55-F1
#
_entry.id   AF-A0A354SN55-F1
#
_cell.length_a   1.000
_cell.length_b   1.000
_cell.length_c   1.000
_cell.angle_alpha   90.00
_cell.angle_beta   90.00
_cell.angle_gamma   90.00
#
_symmetry.space_group_name_H-M   'P 1'
#
loop_
_entity.id
_entity.type
_entity.pdbx_description
1 polymer ?
#
loop_
_entity_poly.entity_id
_entity_poly.type
_entity_poly.pdbx_seq_one_letter_code
_entity_poly.pdbx_strand_id
1 'polypeptide(L)'
;IFAYFLGMCSFLAVSKNVKTSAGLGVAVTFVLVVTLPINYLLETYVLREGALAWAGEKFAGIDLSFLSFIVYIAVIASITQLLEMIVEKFAPALYVSLGIFLPLVAVNCAIMGASLFMPDKNFSNIMEATTYAFGSGIGWMLAIVCMAAIREKLTYSNIPAPLKGLGISFITTGLMGIAFMSFLGIKL
;
A
#
# COMPACT_ATOMS: atom_id res chain seq x y z
N ILE A 1 -4.76 -5.13 -5.29
CA ILE A 1 -3.38 -5.37 -4.82
C ILE A 1 -2.88 -6.76 -5.20
N PHE A 2 -3.53 -7.85 -4.73
CA PHE A 2 -3.08 -9.24 -4.97
C PHE A 2 -2.92 -9.66 -6.42
N ALA A 3 -3.88 -9.29 -7.27
CA ALA A 3 -3.86 -9.63 -8.69
C ALA A 3 -2.83 -8.84 -9.52
N TYR A 4 -2.39 -7.69 -9.00
CA TYR A 4 -1.57 -6.72 -9.72
C TYR A 4 -0.12 -6.67 -9.21
N PHE A 5 0.28 -7.56 -8.28
CA PHE A 5 1.65 -7.68 -7.75
C PHE A 5 2.27 -6.36 -7.25
N LEU A 6 1.47 -5.49 -6.62
CA LEU A 6 1.98 -4.24 -6.02
C LEU A 6 2.46 -4.48 -4.58
N GLY A 7 3.50 -3.76 -4.18
CA GLY A 7 4.04 -3.73 -2.81
C GLY A 7 5.15 -4.75 -2.52
N MET A 8 5.83 -5.27 -3.55
CA MET A 8 6.77 -6.39 -3.42
C MET A 8 8.04 -6.07 -2.61
N CYS A 9 8.49 -4.81 -2.61
CA CYS A 9 9.75 -4.41 -1.96
C CYS A 9 9.70 -4.61 -0.44
N SER A 10 8.68 -4.06 0.22
CA SER A 10 8.47 -4.20 1.67
C SER A 10 8.00 -5.61 2.03
N PHE A 11 7.24 -6.24 1.13
CA PHE A 11 6.76 -7.62 1.29
C PHE A 11 7.91 -8.65 1.39
N LEU A 12 8.92 -8.57 0.52
CA LEU A 12 10.07 -9.48 0.55
C LEU A 12 11.06 -9.15 1.67
N ALA A 13 11.20 -7.87 2.03
CA ALA A 13 12.11 -7.43 3.07
C ALA A 13 11.66 -7.83 4.48
N VAL A 14 10.35 -7.72 4.79
CA VAL A 14 9.83 -7.79 6.17
C VAL A 14 9.01 -9.06 6.47
N SER A 15 9.03 -10.07 5.58
CA SER A 15 8.28 -11.33 5.77
C SER A 15 9.03 -12.43 6.55
N LYS A 16 9.97 -12.09 7.44
CA LYS A 16 10.71 -13.11 8.21
C LYS A 16 9.95 -13.61 9.45
N ASN A 17 9.23 -12.74 10.14
CA ASN A 17 8.50 -13.07 11.37
C ASN A 17 7.05 -12.58 11.26
N VAL A 18 6.09 -13.41 11.66
CA VAL A 18 4.66 -13.09 11.58
C VAL A 18 4.31 -11.85 12.42
N LYS A 19 4.90 -11.71 13.61
CA LYS A 19 4.66 -10.55 14.50
C LYS A 19 5.07 -9.21 13.86
N THR A 20 6.22 -9.16 13.20
CA THR A 20 6.69 -7.92 12.54
C THR A 20 5.91 -7.63 11.26
N SER A 21 5.57 -8.67 10.49
CA SER A 21 4.78 -8.53 9.27
C SER A 21 3.36 -8.07 9.56
N ALA A 22 2.73 -8.56 10.63
CA ALA A 22 1.42 -8.10 11.07
C ALA A 22 1.44 -6.62 11.48
N GLY A 23 2.46 -6.19 12.24
CA GLY A 23 2.64 -4.78 12.62
C GLY A 23 2.77 -3.86 11.40
N LEU A 24 3.55 -4.28 10.39
CA LEU A 24 3.68 -3.54 9.13
C LEU A 24 2.36 -3.50 8.35
N GLY A 25 1.63 -4.61 8.31
CA GLY A 25 0.29 -4.70 7.71
C GLY A 25 -0.69 -3.68 8.28
N VAL A 26 -0.72 -3.56 9.60
CA VAL A 26 -1.54 -2.56 10.30
C VAL A 26 -1.09 -1.13 9.99
N ALA A 27 0.21 -0.88 9.93
CA ALA A 27 0.72 0.44 9.56
C ALA A 27 0.31 0.84 8.13
N VAL A 28 0.46 -0.07 7.16
CA VAL A 28 0.10 0.20 5.75
C VAL A 28 -1.40 0.36 5.56
N THR A 29 -2.23 -0.44 6.23
CA THR A 29 -3.70 -0.28 6.21
C THR A 29 -4.11 1.08 6.76
N PHE A 30 -3.53 1.51 7.87
CA PHE A 30 -3.80 2.82 8.46
C PHE A 30 -3.43 3.96 7.49
N VAL A 31 -2.24 3.92 6.88
CA VAL A 31 -1.84 4.93 5.89
C VAL A 31 -2.81 4.96 4.73
N LEU A 32 -3.15 3.81 4.14
CA LEU A 32 -4.12 3.71 3.03
C LEU A 32 -5.47 4.34 3.37
N VAL A 33 -6.02 4.02 4.55
CA VAL A 33 -7.33 4.50 5.00
C VAL A 33 -7.33 6.01 5.19
N VAL A 34 -6.21 6.62 5.59
CA VAL A 34 -6.11 8.08 5.75
C VAL A 34 -5.79 8.77 4.43
N THR A 35 -4.87 8.23 3.62
CA THR A 35 -4.42 8.90 2.39
C THR A 35 -5.45 8.89 1.28
N LEU A 36 -6.24 7.81 1.14
CA LEU A 36 -7.19 7.68 0.03
C LEU A 36 -8.37 8.67 0.08
N PRO A 37 -9.03 8.90 1.24
CA PRO A 37 -10.05 9.95 1.34
C PRO A 37 -9.49 11.34 1.09
N ILE A 38 -8.25 11.62 1.53
CA ILE A 38 -7.59 12.91 1.28
C ILE A 38 -7.28 13.08 -0.21
N ASN A 39 -6.73 12.04 -0.85
CA ASN A 39 -6.45 12.05 -2.29
C ASN A 39 -7.74 12.19 -3.10
N TYR A 40 -8.84 11.54 -2.68
CA TYR A 40 -10.15 11.71 -3.31
C TYR A 40 -10.67 13.15 -3.27
N LEU A 41 -10.55 13.79 -2.10
CA LEU A 41 -10.95 15.18 -1.93
C LEU A 41 -10.07 16.09 -2.80
N LEU A 42 -8.76 15.87 -2.82
CA LEU A 42 -7.85 16.64 -3.67
C LEU A 42 -8.19 16.45 -5.15
N GLU A 43 -8.43 15.22 -5.59
CA GLU A 43 -8.80 14.93 -6.97
C GLU A 43 -10.10 15.64 -7.37
N THR A 44 -11.13 15.56 -6.52
CA THR A 44 -12.45 16.15 -6.77
C THR A 44 -12.45 17.68 -6.74
N TYR A 45 -11.67 18.30 -5.84
CA TYR A 45 -11.68 19.75 -5.62
C TYR A 45 -10.52 20.51 -6.27
N VAL A 46 -9.45 19.84 -6.71
CA VAL A 46 -8.21 20.49 -7.19
C VAL A 46 -7.77 20.00 -8.56
N LEU A 47 -7.94 18.72 -8.91
CA LEU A 47 -7.33 18.15 -10.12
C LEU A 47 -8.26 17.85 -11.29
N ARG A 48 -9.55 17.65 -11.04
CA ARG A 48 -10.53 17.34 -12.10
C ARG A 48 -10.83 18.59 -12.96
N GLU A 49 -11.09 18.40 -14.26
CA GLU A 49 -11.50 19.47 -15.19
C GLU A 49 -12.62 20.33 -14.56
N GLY A 50 -12.38 21.63 -14.39
CA GLY A 50 -13.34 22.59 -13.82
C GLY A 50 -13.38 22.69 -12.28
N ALA A 51 -12.58 21.92 -11.54
CA ALA A 51 -12.63 21.91 -10.07
C ALA A 51 -12.13 23.22 -9.41
N LEU A 52 -11.33 24.04 -10.11
CA LEU A 52 -10.92 25.38 -9.66
C LEU A 52 -12.01 26.47 -9.81
N ALA A 53 -13.26 26.10 -10.07
CA ALA A 53 -14.37 27.06 -10.12
C ALA A 53 -14.51 27.91 -8.84
N TRP A 54 -14.05 27.41 -7.69
CA TRP A 54 -14.07 28.15 -6.41
C TRP A 54 -12.94 29.17 -6.25
N ALA A 55 -11.87 29.10 -7.06
CA ALA A 55 -10.70 29.98 -6.97
C ALA A 55 -10.66 31.09 -8.05
N GLY A 56 -11.46 30.97 -9.11
CA GLY A 56 -11.71 32.05 -10.09
C GLY A 56 -12.01 31.55 -11.51
N GLU A 57 -12.91 32.23 -12.21
CA GLU A 57 -13.40 31.92 -13.58
C GLU A 57 -12.29 31.76 -14.64
N LYS A 58 -11.06 32.24 -14.37
CA LYS A 58 -9.90 32.16 -15.28
C LYS A 58 -9.15 30.82 -15.28
N PHE A 59 -9.38 29.96 -14.28
CA PHE A 59 -8.68 28.67 -14.13
C PHE A 59 -9.54 27.45 -14.48
N ALA A 60 -10.78 27.68 -14.94
CA ALA A 60 -11.77 26.64 -15.22
C ALA A 60 -11.38 25.66 -16.36
N GLY A 61 -10.41 26.03 -17.20
CA GLY A 61 -9.94 25.21 -18.33
C GLY A 61 -8.53 24.66 -18.20
N ILE A 62 -7.89 24.76 -17.03
CA ILE A 62 -6.53 24.22 -16.84
C ILE A 62 -6.64 22.81 -16.28
N ASP A 63 -6.24 21.86 -17.11
CA ASP A 63 -6.23 20.44 -16.78
C ASP A 63 -4.95 20.13 -15.97
N LEU A 64 -5.08 20.07 -14.64
CA LEU A 64 -3.97 19.84 -13.71
C LEU A 64 -3.64 18.35 -13.50
N SER A 65 -4.21 17.47 -14.33
CA SER A 65 -4.03 16.02 -14.25
C SER A 65 -2.55 15.59 -14.27
N PHE A 66 -1.67 16.36 -14.94
CA PHE A 66 -0.21 16.11 -14.92
C PHE A 66 0.41 16.20 -13.52
N LEU A 67 -0.16 17.00 -12.62
CA LEU A 67 0.38 17.22 -11.26
C LEU A 67 -0.08 16.14 -10.26
N SER A 68 -1.04 15.27 -10.64
CA SER A 68 -1.64 14.25 -9.76
C SER A 68 -0.60 13.37 -9.07
N PHE A 69 0.39 12.88 -9.81
CA PHE A 69 1.43 12.01 -9.26
C PHE A 69 2.23 12.70 -8.15
N ILE A 70 2.61 13.96 -8.35
CA ILE A 70 3.42 14.71 -7.38
C ILE A 70 2.58 14.99 -6.13
N VAL A 71 1.31 15.37 -6.30
CA VAL A 71 0.39 15.61 -5.18
C VAL A 71 0.17 14.34 -4.35
N TYR A 72 -0.09 13.20 -5.00
CA TYR A 72 -0.29 11.92 -4.30
C TYR A 72 0.95 11.50 -3.51
N ILE A 73 2.15 11.64 -4.09
CA ILE A 73 3.41 11.33 -3.39
C ILE A 73 3.59 12.26 -2.20
N ALA A 74 3.33 13.57 -2.34
CA ALA A 74 3.46 14.53 -1.25
C ALA A 74 2.49 14.23 -0.09
N VAL A 75 1.24 13.88 -0.38
CA VAL A 75 0.25 13.50 0.65
C VAL A 75 0.69 12.23 1.36
N ILE A 76 1.06 11.19 0.62
CA ILE A 76 1.53 9.93 1.21
C ILE A 76 2.76 10.20 2.09
N ALA A 77 3.75 10.95 1.60
CA ALA A 77 4.96 11.28 2.36
C ALA A 77 4.65 11.99 3.69
N SER A 78 3.73 12.97 3.66
CA SER A 78 3.32 13.71 4.87
C SER A 78 2.66 12.81 5.92
N ILE A 79 1.77 11.89 5.48
CA ILE A 79 1.09 10.96 6.38
C ILE A 79 2.05 9.90 6.91
N THR A 80 2.98 9.41 6.09
CA THR A 80 3.99 8.45 6.55
C THR A 80 4.97 9.08 7.54
N GLN A 81 5.30 10.36 7.40
CA GLN A 81 6.12 11.07 8.37
C GLN A 81 5.40 11.17 9.72
N LEU A 82 4.08 11.45 9.70
CA LEU A 82 3.26 11.45 10.89
C LEU A 82 3.20 10.05 11.53
N LEU A 83 3.09 9.00 10.72
CA LEU A 83 3.13 7.62 11.20
C LEU A 83 4.48 7.28 11.85
N GLU A 84 5.60 7.74 11.32
CA GLU A 84 6.93 7.53 11.91
C GLU A 84 6.99 8.04 13.35
N MET A 85 6.54 9.28 13.57
CA MET A 85 6.46 9.87 14.91
C MET A 85 5.53 9.11 15.87
N ILE A 86 4.40 8.59 15.36
CA ILE A 86 3.46 7.77 16.15
C ILE A 86 4.10 6.43 16.53
N VAL A 87 4.74 5.74 15.59
CA VAL A 87 5.35 4.42 15.83
C VAL A 87 6.51 4.50 16.81
N GLU A 88 7.34 5.54 16.71
CA GLU A 88 8.42 5.79 17.67
C GLU A 88 7.89 5.95 19.10
N LYS A 89 6.77 6.65 19.28
CA LYS A 89 6.17 6.90 20.59
C LYS A 89 5.40 5.72 21.18
N PHE A 90 4.61 5.02 20.36
CA PHE A 90 3.69 3.98 20.86
C PHE A 90 4.22 2.56 20.73
N ALA A 91 5.13 2.28 19.79
CA ALA A 91 5.61 0.94 19.49
C ALA A 91 7.13 0.88 19.26
N PRO A 92 7.96 1.14 20.29
CA PRO A 92 9.41 1.17 20.16
C PRO A 92 9.99 -0.18 19.71
N ALA A 93 9.37 -1.30 20.08
CA ALA A 93 9.78 -2.63 19.63
C ALA A 93 9.64 -2.81 18.11
N LEU A 94 8.62 -2.20 17.50
CA LEU A 94 8.43 -2.22 16.06
C LEU A 94 9.41 -1.26 15.38
N TYR A 95 9.62 -0.07 15.96
CA TYR A 95 10.60 0.90 15.47
C TYR A 95 12.03 0.33 15.42
N VAL A 96 12.48 -0.40 16.45
CA VAL A 96 13.80 -1.05 16.45
C VAL A 96 13.92 -2.12 15.35
N SER A 97 12.83 -2.80 15.01
CA SER A 97 12.81 -3.85 14.00
C SER A 97 12.65 -3.33 12.57
N LEU A 98 11.99 -2.19 12.41
CA LEU A 98 11.52 -1.67 11.12
C LEU A 98 12.01 -0.25 10.78
N GLY A 99 12.76 0.44 11.64
CA GLY A 99 13.04 1.88 11.53
C GLY A 99 13.57 2.32 10.16
N ILE A 100 14.45 1.52 9.54
CA ILE A 100 15.00 1.82 8.20
C ILE A 100 13.93 1.65 7.09
N PHE A 101 12.91 0.84 7.32
CA PHE A 101 11.84 0.53 6.36
C PHE A 101 10.59 1.40 6.51
N LEU A 102 10.49 2.23 7.56
CA LEU A 102 9.37 3.16 7.73
C LEU A 102 9.29 4.20 6.59
N PRO A 103 10.40 4.83 6.17
CA PRO A 103 10.41 5.68 4.97
C PRO A 103 10.05 4.92 3.68
N LEU A 104 10.26 3.60 3.64
CA LEU A 104 9.90 2.76 2.50
C LEU A 104 8.38 2.59 2.34
N VAL A 105 7.59 2.93 3.38
CA VAL A 105 6.12 2.97 3.28
C VAL A 105 5.67 4.09 2.34
N ALA A 106 6.38 5.22 2.31
CA ALA A 106 6.02 6.37 1.46
C ALA A 106 6.08 6.02 -0.04
N VAL A 107 7.03 5.18 -0.41
CA VAL A 107 7.23 4.69 -1.79
C VAL A 107 6.61 3.32 -2.03
N ASN A 108 5.70 2.88 -1.15
CA ASN A 108 5.04 1.60 -1.31
C ASN A 108 4.07 1.65 -2.50
N CYS A 109 4.39 0.88 -3.53
CA CYS A 109 3.60 0.83 -4.75
C CYS A 109 2.17 0.32 -4.56
N ALA A 110 1.86 -0.42 -3.48
CA ALA A 110 0.47 -0.76 -3.16
C ALA A 110 -0.36 0.47 -2.76
N ILE A 111 0.24 1.42 -2.02
CA ILE A 111 -0.43 2.66 -1.56
C ILE A 111 -0.60 3.62 -2.73
N MET A 112 0.48 3.82 -3.49
CA MET A 112 0.45 4.67 -4.69
C MET A 112 -0.51 4.10 -5.74
N GLY A 113 -0.49 2.79 -6.00
CA GLY A 113 -1.39 2.16 -6.95
C GLY A 113 -2.87 2.26 -6.55
N ALA A 114 -3.19 2.16 -5.25
CA ALA A 114 -4.56 2.38 -4.80
C ALA A 114 -5.04 3.81 -5.05
N SER A 115 -4.15 4.80 -4.89
CA SER A 115 -4.45 6.21 -5.19
C SER A 115 -4.59 6.46 -6.69
N LEU A 116 -3.84 5.75 -7.53
CA LEU A 116 -3.94 5.88 -8.98
C LEU A 116 -5.18 5.20 -9.58
N PHE A 117 -5.64 4.09 -8.98
CA PHE A 117 -6.86 3.40 -9.45
C PHE A 117 -8.16 4.09 -9.03
N MET A 118 -8.09 5.11 -8.17
CA MET A 118 -9.26 5.86 -7.72
C MET A 118 -9.94 6.68 -8.84
N PRO A 119 -9.21 7.50 -9.62
CA PRO A 119 -9.75 8.20 -10.78
C PRO A 119 -10.42 7.25 -11.78
N ASP A 120 -9.72 6.17 -12.15
CA ASP A 120 -10.20 5.20 -13.14
C ASP A 120 -11.48 4.48 -12.71
N LYS A 121 -11.72 4.39 -11.39
CA LYS A 121 -12.91 3.74 -10.80
C LYS A 121 -14.11 4.68 -10.66
N ASN A 122 -13.95 6.00 -10.90
CA ASN A 122 -15.00 7.01 -10.77
C ASN A 122 -15.80 6.91 -9.46
N PHE A 123 -15.12 6.87 -8.32
CA PHE A 123 -15.80 6.80 -7.02
C PHE A 123 -16.71 8.02 -6.80
N SER A 124 -17.97 7.75 -6.45
CA SER A 124 -19.01 8.79 -6.31
C SER A 124 -19.07 9.39 -4.91
N ASN A 125 -18.53 8.66 -3.92
CA ASN A 125 -18.62 9.01 -2.51
C ASN A 125 -17.29 8.80 -1.77
N ILE A 126 -17.02 9.66 -0.78
CA ILE A 126 -15.90 9.53 0.18
C ILE A 126 -15.96 8.18 0.92
N MET A 127 -17.17 7.66 1.14
CA MET A 127 -17.38 6.38 1.81
C MET A 127 -16.94 5.18 0.94
N GLU A 128 -17.09 5.26 -0.39
CA GLU A 128 -16.58 4.25 -1.32
C GLU A 128 -15.04 4.28 -1.37
N ALA A 129 -14.46 5.48 -1.38
CA ALA A 129 -13.01 5.66 -1.28
C ALA A 129 -12.42 5.02 -0.01
N THR A 130 -13.07 5.25 1.15
CA THR A 130 -12.61 4.73 2.44
C THR A 130 -12.77 3.21 2.55
N THR A 131 -13.88 2.66 2.06
CA THR A 131 -14.10 1.20 2.05
C THR A 131 -13.16 0.48 1.08
N TYR A 132 -12.88 1.08 -0.08
CA TYR A 132 -11.85 0.61 -1.00
C TYR A 132 -10.45 0.64 -0.38
N ALA A 133 -10.11 1.71 0.35
CA ALA A 133 -8.86 1.84 1.10
C ALA A 133 -8.71 0.73 2.14
N PHE A 134 -9.77 0.50 2.91
CA PHE A 134 -9.78 -0.50 3.96
C PHE A 134 -9.67 -1.93 3.39
N GLY A 135 -10.44 -2.24 2.34
CA GLY A 135 -10.39 -3.55 1.69
C GLY A 135 -9.05 -3.83 1.01
N SER A 136 -8.47 -2.83 0.34
CA SER A 136 -7.15 -2.95 -0.30
C SER A 136 -6.03 -3.11 0.72
N GLY A 137 -6.10 -2.37 1.83
CA GLY A 137 -5.17 -2.50 2.95
C GLY A 137 -5.24 -3.88 3.61
N ILE A 138 -6.43 -4.35 3.97
CA ILE A 138 -6.61 -5.68 4.58
C ILE A 138 -6.10 -6.76 3.65
N GLY A 139 -6.36 -6.62 2.35
CA GLY A 139 -5.80 -7.53 1.37
C GLY A 139 -4.28 -7.58 1.46
N TRP A 140 -3.62 -6.43 1.43
CA TRP A 140 -2.16 -6.38 1.56
C TRP A 140 -1.65 -6.96 2.90
N MET A 141 -2.33 -6.69 4.01
CA MET A 141 -2.01 -7.25 5.32
C MET A 141 -2.12 -8.78 5.35
N LEU A 142 -3.18 -9.35 4.77
CA LEU A 142 -3.34 -10.79 4.68
C LEU A 142 -2.21 -11.42 3.84
N ALA A 143 -1.80 -10.76 2.77
CA ALA A 143 -0.69 -11.20 1.91
C ALA A 143 0.60 -11.38 2.72
N ILE A 144 1.00 -10.33 3.43
CA ILE A 144 2.31 -10.29 4.10
C ILE A 144 2.35 -11.25 5.29
N VAL A 145 1.22 -11.41 6.00
CA VAL A 145 1.08 -12.39 7.09
C VAL A 145 1.16 -13.82 6.57
N CYS A 146 0.47 -14.13 5.46
CA CYS A 146 0.57 -15.46 4.83
C CYS A 146 2.01 -15.77 4.38
N MET A 147 2.70 -14.80 3.79
CA MET A 147 4.10 -14.95 3.38
C MET A 147 5.01 -15.20 4.57
N ALA A 148 4.82 -14.46 5.66
CA ALA A 148 5.59 -14.63 6.89
C ALA A 148 5.36 -16.01 7.50
N ALA A 149 4.12 -16.51 7.53
CA ALA A 149 3.81 -17.84 8.03
C ALA A 149 4.47 -18.94 7.18
N ILE A 150 4.47 -18.79 5.84
CA ILE A 150 5.14 -19.71 4.93
C ILE A 150 6.66 -19.69 5.17
N ARG A 151 7.26 -18.50 5.35
CA ARG A 151 8.71 -18.35 5.59
C ARG A 151 9.14 -18.89 6.96
N GLU A 152 8.36 -18.70 8.01
CA GLU A 152 8.60 -19.33 9.32
C GLU A 152 8.59 -20.87 9.18
N LYS A 153 7.59 -21.43 8.47
CA LYS A 153 7.50 -22.87 8.25
C LYS A 153 8.65 -23.43 7.40
N LEU A 154 9.10 -22.69 6.40
CA LEU A 154 10.25 -23.05 5.54
C LEU A 154 11.56 -23.09 6.31
N THR A 155 11.69 -22.32 7.39
CA THR A 155 12.92 -22.31 8.21
C THR A 155 13.18 -23.66 8.88
N TYR A 156 12.12 -24.42 9.18
CA TYR A 156 12.20 -25.79 9.69
C TYR A 156 12.37 -26.87 8.60
N SER A 157 12.36 -26.47 7.33
CA SER A 157 12.46 -27.38 6.18
C SER A 157 13.88 -27.44 5.63
N ASN A 158 14.24 -28.58 5.03
CA ASN A 158 15.58 -28.79 4.50
C ASN A 158 15.72 -28.17 3.10
N ILE A 159 15.99 -26.86 3.06
CA ILE A 159 16.16 -26.11 1.80
C ILE A 159 17.62 -26.24 1.32
N PRO A 160 17.88 -26.41 0.00
CA PRO A 160 19.24 -26.40 -0.54
C PRO A 160 20.00 -25.14 -0.12
N ALA A 161 21.25 -25.30 0.35
CA ALA A 161 22.09 -24.20 0.82
C ALA A 161 22.14 -22.95 -0.10
N PRO A 162 22.26 -23.07 -1.45
CA PRO A 162 22.31 -21.89 -2.32
C PRO A 162 20.96 -21.17 -2.50
N LEU A 163 19.83 -21.79 -2.13
CA LEU A 163 18.49 -21.20 -2.29
C LEU A 163 17.93 -20.60 -0.98
N LYS A 164 18.66 -20.72 0.13
CA LYS A 164 18.22 -20.20 1.44
C LYS A 164 18.14 -18.66 1.40
N GLY A 165 17.03 -18.12 1.92
CA GLY A 165 16.81 -16.68 2.02
C GLY A 165 15.99 -16.10 0.86
N LEU A 166 16.61 -15.26 0.03
CA LEU A 166 15.90 -14.51 -1.02
C LEU A 166 15.40 -15.41 -2.15
N GLY A 167 16.20 -16.38 -2.61
CA GLY A 167 15.84 -17.27 -3.72
C GLY A 167 14.52 -18.03 -3.47
N ILE A 168 14.41 -18.71 -2.33
CA ILE A 168 13.17 -19.40 -1.95
C ILE A 168 12.01 -18.43 -1.71
N SER A 169 12.27 -17.20 -1.28
CA SER A 169 11.24 -16.18 -1.08
C SER A 169 10.64 -15.73 -2.42
N PHE A 170 11.43 -15.61 -3.48
CA PHE A 170 10.91 -15.32 -4.82
C PHE A 170 10.07 -16.48 -5.38
N ILE A 171 10.54 -17.73 -5.22
CA ILE A 171 9.80 -18.92 -5.69
C ILE A 171 8.45 -19.03 -4.98
N THR A 172 8.44 -18.87 -3.65
CA THR A 172 7.20 -18.93 -2.85
C THR A 172 6.25 -17.78 -3.18
N THR A 173 6.77 -16.58 -3.42
CA THR A 173 5.95 -15.45 -3.88
C THR A 173 5.33 -15.72 -5.26
N GLY A 174 6.08 -16.34 -6.17
CA GLY A 174 5.54 -16.77 -7.47
C GLY A 174 4.42 -17.81 -7.34
N LEU A 175 4.61 -18.83 -6.48
CA LEU A 175 3.57 -19.83 -6.19
C LEU A 175 2.33 -19.21 -5.54
N MET A 176 2.52 -18.27 -4.61
CA MET A 176 1.41 -17.49 -4.05
C MET A 176 0.70 -16.67 -5.13
N GLY A 177 1.43 -16.05 -6.05
CA GLY A 177 0.88 -15.32 -7.18
C GLY A 177 -0.06 -16.17 -8.03
N ILE A 178 0.35 -17.40 -8.36
CA ILE A 178 -0.48 -18.37 -9.10
C ILE A 178 -1.75 -18.70 -8.31
N ALA A 179 -1.63 -18.90 -7.00
CA ALA A 179 -2.80 -19.16 -6.14
C ALA A 179 -3.77 -17.97 -6.14
N PHE A 180 -3.27 -16.73 -6.06
CA PHE A 180 -4.12 -15.54 -6.05
C PHE A 180 -4.71 -15.18 -7.43
N MET A 181 -4.10 -15.63 -8.53
CA MET A 181 -4.70 -15.51 -9.87
C MET A 181 -6.04 -16.26 -9.98
N SER A 182 -6.31 -17.25 -9.13
CA SER A 182 -7.63 -17.91 -9.10
C SER A 182 -8.77 -16.93 -8.79
N PHE A 183 -8.51 -15.85 -8.05
CA PHE A 183 -9.52 -14.85 -7.69
C PHE A 183 -9.77 -13.79 -8.79
N LEU A 184 -8.95 -13.73 -9.85
CA LEU A 184 -9.14 -12.79 -10.96
C LEU A 184 -10.44 -13.03 -11.75
N GLY A 185 -10.97 -14.26 -11.72
CA GLY A 185 -12.22 -14.60 -12.41
C GLY A 185 -13.49 -14.13 -11.71
N ILE A 186 -13.40 -13.67 -10.45
CA ILE A 186 -14.55 -13.20 -9.68
C ILE A 186 -14.84 -11.75 -10.07
N LYS A 187 -15.87 -11.56 -10.89
CA LYS A 187 -16.44 -10.24 -11.18
C LYS A 187 -17.50 -9.93 -10.10
N LEU A 188 -17.26 -8.89 -9.32
CA LEU A 188 -18.26 -8.23 -8.48
C LEU A 188 -18.91 -7.11 -9.28
#